data_AF-A0AAJ3HTI2-F1
#
_entry.id   AF-A0AAJ3HTI2-F1
#
_cell.length_a   1.000
_cell.length_b   1.000
_cell.length_c   1.000
_cell.angle_alpha   90.00
_cell.angle_beta   90.00
_cell.angle_gamma   90.00
#
_symmetry.space_group_name_H-M   'P 1'
#
loop_
_entity.id
_entity.type
_entity.pdbx_description
1 polymer ?
#
loop_
_entity_poly.entity_id
_entity_poly.type
_entity_poly.pdbx_seq_one_letter_code
_entity_poly.pdbx_strand_id
1 'polypeptide(L)'
;MIRLYPEQLNAQLQEGLRQSYLLWGNEPLLLQESQDAIVSIAKTQGFTEHYQFTLDNNTDWNEIYSLCQSLSLFSQRQSILLHLPENGPNAAMSEKLALLSQELHQDLLLILRGHKLTKAQENSDWFKTLSQQGTYVTCITPELDKLPQWVARRAKQKGLALDEQGNQLLCYCYEGNLLALAQAIERLSLLYPDGKLSLPRIEAAVNDASHFSPYHWVDALLAGKTQRAWHILQQLKREDVEPVILLRTLQRELMQLITLHREQKNAPIKQVFDQHRIWQNRRPIFSAALQRLSEHQLLTAIHLLTSIEITVKQDYGQTIWPDLSALGLLLCGKALPEGFVSNA
;
A
#
# COMPACT_ATOMS: atom_id res chain seq x y z
N MET A 1 -26.62 10.73 2.68
CA MET A 1 -25.44 9.86 2.53
C MET A 1 -24.97 9.36 3.88
N ILE A 2 -25.01 8.05 4.09
CA ILE A 2 -24.37 7.45 5.26
C ILE A 2 -22.88 7.33 4.92
N ARG A 3 -22.01 8.00 5.68
CA ARG A 3 -20.56 7.86 5.55
C ARG A 3 -20.09 6.86 6.61
N LEU A 4 -19.47 5.78 6.15
CA LEU A 4 -19.01 4.67 6.96
C LEU A 4 -17.52 4.43 6.75
N TYR A 5 -16.92 3.83 7.77
CA TYR A 5 -15.66 3.14 7.62
C TYR A 5 -15.91 1.66 7.25
N PRO A 6 -14.95 0.97 6.62
CA PRO A 6 -15.10 -0.44 6.22
C PRO A 6 -15.57 -1.35 7.35
N GLU A 7 -15.17 -1.08 8.59
CA GLU A 7 -15.56 -1.89 9.75
C GLU A 7 -17.05 -1.80 10.09
N GLN A 8 -17.69 -0.67 9.75
CA GLN A 8 -19.12 -0.43 10.00
C GLN A 8 -20.00 -0.95 8.85
N LEU A 9 -19.40 -1.25 7.69
CA LEU A 9 -20.11 -1.66 6.49
C LEU A 9 -20.91 -2.96 6.72
N ASN A 10 -20.32 -3.95 7.38
CA ASN A 10 -21.01 -5.23 7.65
C ASN A 10 -22.25 -5.06 8.52
N ALA A 11 -22.21 -4.17 9.51
CA ALA A 11 -23.39 -3.88 10.34
C ALA A 11 -24.49 -3.20 9.52
N GLN A 12 -24.12 -2.22 8.68
CA GLN A 12 -25.08 -1.55 7.81
C GLN A 12 -25.70 -2.51 6.79
N LEU A 13 -24.90 -3.41 6.21
CA LEU A 13 -25.39 -4.38 5.23
C LEU A 13 -26.39 -5.37 5.83
N GLN A 14 -26.31 -5.65 7.14
CA GLN A 14 -27.30 -6.46 7.86
C GLN A 14 -28.63 -5.73 8.08
N GLU A 15 -28.61 -4.41 8.26
CA GLU A 15 -29.84 -3.59 8.37
C GLU A 15 -30.60 -3.52 7.04
N GLY A 16 -29.88 -3.54 5.92
CA GLY A 16 -30.47 -3.60 4.58
C GLY A 16 -29.52 -3.14 3.48
N LEU A 17 -29.74 -3.67 2.28
CA LEU A 17 -28.95 -3.30 1.09
C LEU A 17 -29.46 -1.97 0.52
N ARG A 18 -28.52 -1.06 0.21
CA ARG A 18 -28.80 0.22 -0.46
C ARG A 18 -28.65 0.07 -1.98
N GLN A 19 -29.21 1.01 -2.74
CA GLN A 19 -29.17 0.98 -4.20
C GLN A 19 -27.79 1.33 -4.77
N SER A 20 -27.01 2.16 -4.08
CA SER A 20 -25.65 2.48 -4.50
C SER A 20 -24.64 2.42 -3.35
N TYR A 21 -23.48 1.84 -3.65
CA TYR A 21 -22.34 1.78 -2.75
C TYR A 21 -21.16 2.49 -3.36
N LEU A 22 -20.58 3.36 -2.55
CA LEU A 22 -19.53 4.24 -2.94
C LEU A 22 -18.25 3.87 -2.21
N LEU A 23 -17.36 3.11 -2.84
CA LEU A 23 -16.07 2.66 -2.29
C LEU A 23 -14.93 3.57 -2.73
N TRP A 24 -14.40 4.37 -1.79
CA TRP A 24 -13.37 5.36 -2.10
C TRP A 24 -12.18 5.29 -1.16
N GLY A 25 -10.99 5.18 -1.73
CA GLY A 25 -9.74 5.37 -1.01
C GLY A 25 -8.55 4.70 -1.69
N ASN A 26 -7.38 4.85 -1.09
CA ASN A 26 -6.11 4.39 -1.66
C ASN A 26 -5.70 2.98 -1.18
N GLU A 27 -6.45 2.36 -0.27
CA GLU A 27 -6.06 1.10 0.32
C GLU A 27 -6.69 -0.10 -0.41
N PRO A 28 -5.90 -0.92 -1.14
CA PRO A 28 -6.44 -2.00 -1.97
C PRO A 28 -7.20 -3.05 -1.18
N LEU A 29 -6.71 -3.42 0.02
CA LEU A 29 -7.35 -4.43 0.86
C LEU A 29 -8.76 -3.98 1.27
N LEU A 30 -8.89 -2.76 1.79
CA LEU A 30 -10.17 -2.25 2.29
C LEU A 30 -11.19 -2.09 1.17
N LEU A 31 -10.74 -1.66 -0.02
CA LEU A 31 -11.60 -1.60 -1.20
C LEU A 31 -12.12 -2.98 -1.59
N GLN A 32 -11.24 -3.98 -1.63
CA GLN A 32 -11.60 -5.34 -2.00
C GLN A 32 -12.54 -5.98 -0.96
N GLU A 33 -12.21 -5.90 0.33
CA GLU A 33 -13.06 -6.45 1.39
C GLU A 33 -14.45 -5.81 1.42
N SER A 34 -14.52 -4.49 1.21
CA SER A 34 -15.81 -3.79 1.15
C SER A 34 -16.63 -4.21 -0.07
N GLN A 35 -15.98 -4.35 -1.23
CA GLN A 35 -16.60 -4.82 -2.46
C GLN A 35 -17.13 -6.26 -2.29
N ASP A 36 -16.31 -7.16 -1.77
CA ASP A 36 -16.67 -8.57 -1.58
C ASP A 36 -17.80 -8.71 -0.55
N ALA A 37 -17.79 -7.91 0.52
CA ALA A 37 -18.87 -7.86 1.49
C ALA A 37 -20.20 -7.47 0.84
N ILE A 38 -20.23 -6.42 0.02
CA ILE A 38 -21.44 -5.97 -0.67
C ILE A 38 -21.93 -7.04 -1.66
N VAL A 39 -21.04 -7.57 -2.49
CA VAL A 39 -21.38 -8.59 -3.49
C VAL A 39 -21.88 -9.87 -2.84
N SER A 40 -21.28 -10.30 -1.72
CA SER A 40 -21.72 -11.49 -1.00
C SER A 40 -23.16 -11.36 -0.49
N ILE A 41 -23.53 -10.19 0.05
CA ILE A 41 -24.88 -9.94 0.57
C ILE A 41 -25.86 -9.73 -0.59
N ALA A 42 -25.44 -9.06 -1.68
CA ALA A 42 -26.24 -8.96 -2.89
C ALA A 42 -26.61 -10.35 -3.45
N LYS A 43 -25.66 -11.29 -3.51
CA LYS A 43 -25.91 -12.67 -3.92
C LYS A 43 -26.99 -13.34 -3.07
N THR A 44 -26.95 -13.14 -1.74
CA THR A 44 -27.99 -13.69 -0.84
C THR A 44 -29.38 -13.07 -1.06
N GLN A 45 -29.45 -11.85 -1.62
CA GLN A 45 -30.70 -11.14 -1.94
C GLN A 45 -31.18 -11.36 -3.38
N GLY A 46 -30.59 -12.32 -4.10
CA GLY A 46 -31.01 -12.71 -5.45
C GLY A 46 -30.35 -11.93 -6.59
N PHE A 47 -29.30 -11.15 -6.31
CA PHE A 47 -28.47 -10.54 -7.35
C PHE A 47 -27.54 -11.60 -7.94
N THR A 48 -27.96 -12.23 -9.04
CA THR A 48 -27.23 -13.34 -9.66
C THR A 48 -26.24 -12.89 -10.72
N GLU A 49 -26.54 -11.78 -11.40
CA GLU A 49 -25.69 -11.26 -12.46
C GLU A 49 -24.80 -10.13 -11.93
N HIS A 50 -23.51 -10.22 -12.24
CA HIS A 50 -22.51 -9.24 -11.84
C HIS A 50 -21.74 -8.77 -13.07
N TYR A 51 -21.90 -7.49 -13.40
CA TYR A 51 -21.18 -6.84 -14.49
C TYR A 51 -20.09 -5.95 -13.92
N GLN A 52 -18.89 -6.00 -14.49
CA GLN A 52 -17.76 -5.17 -14.07
C GLN A 52 -17.23 -4.40 -15.27
N PHE A 53 -17.15 -3.08 -15.13
CA PHE A 53 -16.62 -2.18 -16.14
C PHE A 53 -15.48 -1.36 -15.57
N THR A 54 -14.41 -1.24 -16.35
CA THR A 54 -13.34 -0.27 -16.07
C THR A 54 -13.59 0.96 -16.93
N LEU A 55 -13.80 2.11 -16.27
CA LEU A 55 -14.11 3.36 -16.92
C LEU A 55 -12.80 4.03 -17.35
N ASP A 56 -12.68 4.23 -18.66
CA ASP A 56 -11.62 4.95 -19.34
C ASP A 56 -12.25 5.96 -20.30
N ASN A 57 -11.43 6.83 -20.91
CA ASN A 57 -11.92 7.82 -21.86
C ASN A 57 -12.61 7.19 -23.09
N ASN A 58 -12.28 5.95 -23.42
CA ASN A 58 -12.81 5.22 -24.57
C ASN A 58 -13.93 4.23 -24.20
N THR A 59 -14.45 4.26 -22.97
CA THR A 59 -15.51 3.32 -22.55
C THR A 59 -16.80 3.54 -23.34
N ASP A 60 -17.40 2.44 -23.80
CA ASP A 60 -18.69 2.42 -24.47
C ASP A 60 -19.84 2.47 -23.46
N TRP A 61 -20.22 3.70 -23.07
CA TRP A 61 -21.31 3.93 -22.11
C TRP A 61 -22.67 3.42 -22.58
N ASN A 62 -22.87 3.24 -23.89
CA ASN A 62 -24.10 2.69 -24.44
C ASN A 62 -24.33 1.25 -23.96
N GLU A 63 -23.27 0.45 -23.78
CA GLU A 63 -23.38 -0.89 -23.21
C GLU A 63 -23.89 -0.82 -21.77
N ILE A 64 -23.31 0.07 -20.96
CA ILE A 64 -23.71 0.26 -19.55
C ILE A 64 -25.18 0.72 -19.46
N TYR A 65 -25.60 1.68 -20.28
CA TYR A 65 -26.99 2.15 -20.27
C TYR A 65 -27.97 1.07 -20.75
N SER A 66 -27.61 0.32 -21.78
CA SER A 66 -28.46 -0.77 -22.27
C SER A 66 -28.64 -1.88 -21.23
N LEU A 67 -27.62 -2.17 -20.42
CA LEU A 67 -27.74 -3.07 -19.28
C LEU A 67 -28.71 -2.51 -18.22
N CYS A 68 -28.58 -1.23 -17.84
CA CYS A 68 -29.50 -0.61 -16.90
C CYS A 68 -30.96 -0.57 -17.39
N GLN A 69 -31.17 -0.42 -18.70
CA GLN A 69 -32.51 -0.37 -19.31
C GLN A 69 -33.08 -1.75 -19.63
N SER A 70 -32.23 -2.77 -19.74
CA SER A 70 -32.65 -4.15 -19.95
C SER A 70 -33.33 -4.68 -18.69
N LEU A 71 -34.62 -4.39 -18.55
CA LEU A 71 -35.44 -5.00 -17.52
C LEU A 71 -35.46 -6.50 -17.79
N SER A 72 -34.80 -7.26 -16.91
CA SER A 72 -34.80 -8.72 -16.98
C SER A 72 -36.26 -9.20 -16.96
N LEU A 73 -36.72 -9.76 -18.08
CA LEU A 73 -38.06 -10.34 -18.25
C LEU A 73 -38.34 -11.49 -17.26
N PHE A 74 -37.30 -11.97 -16.56
CA PHE A 74 -37.33 -13.07 -15.61
C PHE A 74 -36.99 -12.65 -14.17
N SER A 75 -37.12 -11.37 -13.80
CA SER A 75 -36.88 -10.84 -12.44
C SER A 75 -35.46 -11.10 -11.88
N GLN A 76 -34.45 -11.16 -12.75
CA GLN A 76 -33.07 -11.34 -12.30
C GLN A 76 -32.50 -9.99 -11.89
N ARG A 77 -32.15 -9.86 -10.62
CA ARG A 77 -31.48 -8.68 -10.08
C ARG A 77 -30.02 -8.68 -10.52
N GLN A 78 -29.50 -7.50 -10.83
CA GLN A 78 -28.17 -7.33 -11.40
C GLN A 78 -27.35 -6.37 -10.55
N SER A 79 -26.05 -6.60 -10.44
CA SER A 79 -25.13 -5.63 -9.86
C SER A 79 -24.13 -5.14 -10.89
N ILE A 80 -23.86 -3.85 -10.89
CA ILE A 80 -22.89 -3.21 -11.78
C ILE A 80 -21.77 -2.61 -10.93
N LEU A 81 -20.54 -3.08 -11.15
CA LEU A 81 -19.32 -2.55 -10.55
C LEU A 81 -18.61 -1.67 -11.57
N LEU A 82 -18.47 -0.38 -11.29
CA LEU A 82 -17.71 0.56 -12.11
C LEU A 82 -16.41 0.94 -11.40
N HIS A 83 -15.27 0.61 -12.03
CA HIS A 83 -13.96 1.08 -11.62
C HIS A 83 -13.70 2.45 -12.24
N LEU A 84 -13.49 3.45 -11.41
CA LEU A 84 -13.13 4.79 -11.85
C LEU A 84 -11.62 4.88 -12.14
N PRO A 85 -11.21 5.78 -13.05
CA PRO A 85 -9.79 6.10 -13.26
C PRO A 85 -9.11 6.54 -11.97
N GLU A 86 -7.78 6.40 -11.90
CA GLU A 86 -6.99 6.87 -10.75
C GLU A 86 -7.15 8.37 -10.49
N ASN A 87 -7.28 9.17 -11.56
CA ASN A 87 -7.50 10.62 -11.49
C ASN A 87 -8.96 11.01 -11.15
N GLY A 88 -9.84 10.02 -10.98
CA GLY A 88 -11.27 10.21 -10.80
C GLY A 88 -12.02 10.49 -12.10
N PRO A 89 -13.33 10.79 -12.02
CA PRO A 89 -14.15 11.03 -13.20
C PRO A 89 -13.87 12.40 -13.82
N ASN A 90 -13.77 12.42 -15.15
CA ASN A 90 -13.68 13.63 -15.96
C ASN A 90 -15.06 14.31 -16.09
N ALA A 91 -15.12 15.53 -16.65
CA ALA A 91 -16.37 16.27 -16.84
C ALA A 91 -17.40 15.47 -17.67
N ALA A 92 -16.98 14.92 -18.81
CA ALA A 92 -17.84 14.08 -19.65
C ALA A 92 -18.31 12.80 -18.93
N MET A 93 -17.46 12.18 -18.10
CA MET A 93 -17.86 11.02 -17.29
C MET A 93 -18.83 11.41 -16.18
N SER A 94 -18.68 12.60 -15.62
CA SER A 94 -19.55 13.13 -14.55
C SER A 94 -20.98 13.33 -15.06
N GLU A 95 -21.16 13.83 -16.29
CA GLU A 95 -22.47 13.93 -16.93
C GLU A 95 -23.09 12.56 -17.18
N LYS A 96 -22.29 11.60 -17.64
CA LYS A 96 -22.75 10.22 -17.88
C LYS A 96 -23.12 9.47 -16.60
N LEU A 97 -22.35 9.66 -15.53
CA LEU A 97 -22.70 9.14 -14.20
C LEU A 97 -23.98 9.78 -13.64
N ALA A 98 -24.22 11.07 -13.94
CA ALA A 98 -25.46 11.73 -13.55
C ALA A 98 -26.66 11.14 -14.28
N LEU A 99 -26.55 10.86 -15.58
CA LEU A 99 -27.59 10.15 -16.34
C LEU A 99 -27.81 8.74 -15.78
N LEU A 100 -26.74 7.99 -15.53
CA LEU A 100 -26.83 6.64 -14.96
C LEU A 100 -27.55 6.63 -13.60
N SER A 101 -27.34 7.67 -12.77
CA SER A 101 -28.01 7.78 -11.47
C SER A 101 -29.53 7.91 -11.57
N GLN A 102 -30.06 8.39 -12.70
CA GLN A 102 -31.51 8.52 -12.94
C GLN A 102 -32.14 7.18 -13.37
N GLU A 103 -31.36 6.29 -13.97
CA GLU A 103 -31.81 4.98 -14.46
C GLU A 103 -31.73 3.88 -13.37
N LEU A 104 -31.35 4.22 -12.13
CA LEU A 104 -31.26 3.25 -11.03
C LEU A 104 -32.65 2.82 -10.53
N HIS A 105 -32.85 1.52 -10.41
CA HIS A 105 -34.07 0.91 -9.88
C HIS A 105 -33.77 -0.12 -8.77
N GLN A 106 -34.80 -0.67 -8.12
CA GLN A 106 -34.63 -1.56 -6.95
C GLN A 106 -33.89 -2.86 -7.25
N ASP A 107 -33.99 -3.36 -8.49
CA ASP A 107 -33.33 -4.60 -8.91
C ASP A 107 -31.91 -4.40 -9.46
N LEU A 108 -31.38 -3.18 -9.41
CA LEU A 108 -30.03 -2.85 -9.87
C LEU A 108 -29.20 -2.28 -8.71
N LEU A 109 -28.09 -2.96 -8.41
CA LEU A 109 -27.14 -2.53 -7.40
C LEU A 109 -25.93 -1.87 -8.07
N LEU A 110 -25.71 -0.59 -7.82
CA LEU A 110 -24.53 0.11 -8.33
C LEU A 110 -23.40 0.11 -7.28
N ILE A 111 -22.21 -0.34 -7.67
CA ILE A 111 -20.99 -0.23 -6.87
C ILE A 111 -19.99 0.62 -7.65
N LEU A 112 -19.58 1.74 -7.06
CA LEU A 112 -18.54 2.60 -7.61
C LEU A 112 -17.25 2.43 -6.81
N ARG A 113 -16.14 2.18 -7.49
CA ARG A 113 -14.82 2.01 -6.86
C ARG A 113 -13.82 3.02 -7.42
N GLY A 114 -13.21 3.83 -6.55
CA GLY A 114 -12.21 4.82 -6.94
C GLY A 114 -11.18 5.14 -5.85
N HIS A 115 -10.14 5.88 -6.24
CA HIS A 115 -8.99 6.16 -5.36
C HIS A 115 -9.14 7.44 -4.54
N LYS A 116 -9.37 8.57 -5.21
CA LYS A 116 -9.46 9.88 -4.56
C LYS A 116 -10.45 10.77 -5.29
N LEU A 117 -11.31 11.45 -4.53
CA LEU A 117 -12.14 12.54 -5.05
C LEU A 117 -11.57 13.88 -4.62
N THR A 118 -11.63 14.84 -5.52
CA THR A 118 -11.43 16.25 -5.19
C THR A 118 -12.73 16.84 -4.63
N LYS A 119 -12.64 17.92 -3.85
CA LYS A 119 -13.84 18.65 -3.36
C LYS A 119 -14.77 19.10 -4.50
N ALA A 120 -14.20 19.41 -5.67
CA ALA A 120 -14.98 19.75 -6.86
C ALA A 120 -15.80 18.55 -7.36
N GLN A 121 -15.20 17.35 -7.40
CA GLN A 121 -15.91 16.12 -7.78
C GLN A 121 -16.94 15.70 -6.71
N GLU A 122 -16.68 15.89 -5.42
CA GLU A 122 -17.70 15.65 -4.36
C GLU A 122 -18.91 16.60 -4.48
N ASN A 123 -18.71 17.80 -5.01
CA ASN A 123 -19.78 18.78 -5.21
C ASN A 123 -20.53 18.63 -6.53
N SER A 124 -20.12 17.68 -7.38
CA SER A 124 -20.76 17.41 -8.67
C SER A 124 -22.15 16.79 -8.51
N ASP A 125 -22.97 16.92 -9.55
CA ASP A 125 -24.37 16.51 -9.49
C ASP A 125 -24.53 14.99 -9.39
N TRP A 126 -23.71 14.21 -10.10
CA TRP A 126 -23.75 12.74 -10.00
C TRP A 126 -23.48 12.26 -8.57
N PHE A 127 -22.52 12.88 -7.88
CA PHE A 127 -22.18 12.50 -6.51
C PHE A 127 -23.34 12.86 -5.58
N LYS A 128 -23.94 14.05 -5.73
CA LYS A 128 -25.08 14.47 -4.92
C LYS A 128 -26.28 13.54 -5.10
N THR A 129 -26.63 13.18 -6.33
CA THR A 129 -27.78 12.29 -6.62
C THR A 129 -27.55 10.91 -6.01
N LEU A 130 -26.38 10.30 -6.26
CA LEU A 130 -26.05 8.99 -5.68
C LEU A 130 -25.94 9.03 -4.16
N SER A 131 -25.50 10.15 -3.58
CA SER A 131 -25.35 10.30 -2.13
C SER A 131 -26.68 10.30 -1.37
N GLN A 132 -27.81 10.57 -2.02
CA GLN A 132 -29.13 10.54 -1.39
C GLN A 132 -29.58 9.11 -1.10
N GLN A 133 -29.33 8.19 -2.04
CA GLN A 133 -29.77 6.79 -1.96
C GLN A 133 -28.62 5.81 -1.66
N GLY A 134 -27.38 6.32 -1.55
CA GLY A 134 -26.17 5.52 -1.42
C GLY A 134 -25.42 5.65 -0.11
N THR A 135 -24.55 4.67 0.11
CA THR A 135 -23.62 4.58 1.24
C THR A 135 -22.20 4.85 0.77
N TYR A 136 -21.47 5.73 1.47
CA TYR A 136 -20.06 6.02 1.21
C TYR A 136 -19.17 5.27 2.18
N VAL A 137 -18.20 4.51 1.66
CA VAL A 137 -17.23 3.73 2.44
C VAL A 137 -15.83 4.28 2.21
N THR A 138 -15.22 4.74 3.29
CA THR A 138 -13.90 5.40 3.27
C THR A 138 -12.78 4.37 3.43
N CYS A 139 -12.23 3.90 2.32
CA CYS A 139 -11.20 2.86 2.24
C CYS A 139 -9.78 3.45 2.19
N ILE A 140 -9.44 4.28 3.17
CA ILE A 140 -8.13 4.95 3.25
C ILE A 140 -7.21 4.14 4.16
N THR A 141 -5.91 4.07 3.80
CA THR A 141 -4.89 3.47 4.66
C THR A 141 -4.90 4.15 6.05
N PRO A 142 -5.04 3.40 7.15
CA PRO A 142 -5.05 3.98 8.48
C PRO A 142 -3.71 4.66 8.78
N GLU A 143 -3.79 5.82 9.42
CA GLU A 143 -2.62 6.55 9.90
C GLU A 143 -1.86 5.73 10.94
N LEU A 144 -0.58 6.03 11.15
CA LEU A 144 0.32 5.27 12.04
C LEU A 144 -0.21 5.16 13.47
N ASP A 145 -0.90 6.19 13.97
CA ASP A 145 -1.50 6.18 15.30
C ASP A 145 -2.70 5.23 15.40
N LYS A 146 -3.40 4.99 14.28
CA LYS A 146 -4.60 4.14 14.21
C LYS A 146 -4.27 2.71 13.77
N LEU A 147 -3.11 2.48 13.17
CA LEU A 147 -2.68 1.17 12.66
C LEU A 147 -2.64 0.08 13.77
N PRO A 148 -2.09 0.33 14.98
CA PRO A 148 -2.11 -0.68 16.05
C PRO A 148 -3.53 -1.05 16.48
N GLN A 149 -4.45 -0.09 16.48
CA GLN A 149 -5.85 -0.36 16.80
C GLN A 149 -6.52 -1.21 15.73
N TRP A 150 -6.22 -0.96 14.45
CA TRP A 150 -6.71 -1.76 13.32
C TRP A 150 -6.22 -3.22 13.42
N VAL A 151 -4.92 -3.42 13.67
CA VAL A 151 -4.32 -4.76 13.84
C VAL A 151 -4.95 -5.51 15.03
N ALA A 152 -5.08 -4.84 16.19
CA ALA A 152 -5.68 -5.45 17.37
C ALA A 152 -7.14 -5.87 17.14
N ARG A 153 -7.94 -5.05 16.46
CA ARG A 153 -9.34 -5.38 16.12
C ARG A 153 -9.41 -6.57 15.18
N ARG A 154 -8.59 -6.59 14.14
CA ARG A 154 -8.58 -7.68 13.14
C ARG A 154 -8.13 -9.00 13.75
N ALA A 155 -7.12 -8.97 14.61
CA ALA A 155 -6.68 -10.14 15.37
C ALA A 155 -7.81 -10.67 16.27
N LYS A 156 -8.52 -9.78 16.98
CA LYS A 156 -9.68 -10.16 17.81
C LYS A 156 -10.80 -10.82 16.99
N GLN A 157 -11.07 -10.33 15.78
CA GLN A 157 -12.04 -10.97 14.87
C GLN A 157 -11.65 -12.39 14.46
N LYS A 158 -10.35 -12.70 14.42
CA LYS A 158 -9.81 -14.04 14.18
C LYS A 158 -9.61 -14.87 15.46
N GLY A 159 -10.12 -14.39 16.61
CA GLY A 159 -10.01 -15.08 17.89
C GLY A 159 -8.62 -15.00 18.54
N LEU A 160 -7.75 -14.10 18.08
CA LEU A 160 -6.39 -13.93 18.58
C LEU A 160 -6.32 -12.83 19.67
N ALA A 161 -5.57 -13.11 20.73
CA ALA A 161 -5.16 -12.17 21.76
C ALA A 161 -3.69 -11.79 21.51
N LEU A 162 -3.47 -10.58 20.98
CA LEU A 162 -2.16 -10.00 20.75
C LEU A 162 -1.69 -9.21 21.98
N ASP A 163 -0.45 -9.47 22.40
CA ASP A 163 0.25 -8.61 23.34
C ASP A 163 0.57 -7.25 22.69
N GLU A 164 0.62 -6.18 23.49
CA GLU A 164 0.86 -4.82 23.00
C GLU A 164 2.20 -4.69 22.26
N GLN A 165 3.27 -5.28 22.81
CA GLN A 165 4.60 -5.30 22.17
C GLN A 165 4.59 -6.09 20.86
N GLY A 166 3.83 -7.18 20.81
CA GLY A 166 3.66 -7.99 19.61
C GLY A 166 2.90 -7.26 18.50
N ASN A 167 1.87 -6.50 18.89
CA ASN A 167 1.13 -5.65 17.97
C ASN A 167 2.02 -4.57 17.36
N GLN A 168 2.82 -3.89 18.18
CA GLN A 168 3.78 -2.88 17.69
C GLN A 168 4.80 -3.49 16.71
N LEU A 169 5.30 -4.69 16.99
CA LEU A 169 6.22 -5.40 16.09
C LEU A 169 5.58 -5.68 14.72
N LEU A 170 4.34 -6.16 14.69
CA LEU A 170 3.62 -6.40 13.43
C LEU A 170 3.43 -5.08 12.65
N CYS A 171 2.99 -4.03 13.32
CA CYS A 171 2.83 -2.71 12.69
C CYS A 171 4.15 -2.19 12.09
N TYR A 172 5.28 -2.41 12.76
CA TYR A 172 6.60 -2.01 12.29
C TYR A 172 7.06 -2.83 11.08
N CYS A 173 6.90 -4.15 11.10
CA CYS A 173 7.36 -5.04 10.04
C CYS A 173 6.57 -4.94 8.73
N TYR A 174 5.32 -4.49 8.80
CA TYR A 174 4.43 -4.43 7.64
C TYR A 174 3.84 -3.03 7.45
N GLU A 175 4.56 -2.00 7.90
CA GLU A 175 4.16 -0.60 7.75
C GLU A 175 3.87 -0.29 6.27
N GLY A 176 2.70 0.29 6.00
CA GLY A 176 2.29 0.64 4.63
C GLY A 176 1.81 -0.51 3.75
N ASN A 177 1.72 -1.74 4.28
CA ASN A 177 1.15 -2.88 3.56
C ASN A 177 0.12 -3.62 4.43
N LEU A 178 -1.13 -3.13 4.42
CA LEU A 178 -2.22 -3.74 5.19
C LEU A 178 -2.58 -5.14 4.71
N LEU A 179 -2.42 -5.44 3.41
CA LEU A 179 -2.63 -6.79 2.89
C LEU A 179 -1.67 -7.79 3.54
N ALA A 180 -0.39 -7.45 3.62
CA ALA A 180 0.60 -8.28 4.28
C ALA A 180 0.31 -8.44 5.79
N LEU A 181 -0.11 -7.36 6.47
CA LEU A 181 -0.59 -7.43 7.85
C LEU A 181 -1.76 -8.39 8.03
N ALA A 182 -2.77 -8.28 7.18
CA ALA A 182 -3.94 -9.15 7.19
C ALA A 182 -3.55 -10.62 7.03
N GLN A 183 -2.71 -10.92 6.05
CA GLN A 183 -2.21 -12.27 5.80
C GLN A 183 -1.33 -12.79 6.94
N ALA A 184 -0.51 -11.93 7.56
CA ALA A 184 0.28 -12.30 8.72
C ALA A 184 -0.62 -12.68 9.91
N ILE A 185 -1.67 -11.90 10.19
CA ILE A 185 -2.65 -12.22 11.25
C ILE A 185 -3.36 -13.55 10.96
N GLU A 186 -3.78 -13.79 9.72
CA GLU A 186 -4.43 -15.05 9.34
C GLU A 186 -3.49 -16.25 9.51
N ARG A 187 -2.25 -16.12 9.07
CA ARG A 187 -1.23 -17.14 9.27
C ARG A 187 -0.98 -17.41 10.75
N LEU A 188 -0.91 -16.36 11.57
CA LEU A 188 -0.75 -16.50 13.02
C LEU A 188 -1.94 -17.24 13.66
N SER A 189 -3.17 -17.01 13.17
CA SER A 189 -4.35 -17.76 13.66
C SER A 189 -4.28 -19.25 13.34
N LEU A 190 -3.63 -19.62 12.22
CA LEU A 190 -3.44 -21.02 11.85
C LEU A 190 -2.27 -21.66 12.60
N LEU A 191 -1.18 -20.91 12.83
CA LEU A 191 0.01 -21.40 13.54
C LEU A 191 -0.23 -21.57 15.05
N TYR A 192 -1.05 -20.72 15.65
CA TYR A 192 -1.34 -20.73 17.09
C TYR A 192 -2.84 -20.85 17.36
N PRO A 193 -3.41 -22.07 17.28
CA PRO A 193 -4.84 -22.31 17.51
C PRO A 193 -5.31 -21.98 18.93
N ASP A 194 -4.39 -21.87 19.89
CA ASP A 194 -4.66 -21.45 21.26
C ASP A 194 -4.98 -19.94 21.37
N GLY A 195 -4.80 -19.19 20.28
CA GLY A 195 -5.19 -17.79 20.16
C GLY A 195 -4.28 -16.82 20.92
N LYS A 196 -3.29 -17.30 21.67
CA LYS A 196 -2.40 -16.45 22.48
C LYS A 196 -1.13 -16.10 21.72
N LEU A 197 -0.95 -14.82 21.40
CA LEU A 197 0.19 -14.32 20.65
C LEU A 197 1.07 -13.43 21.52
N SER A 198 2.01 -14.06 22.20
CA SER A 198 3.08 -13.40 22.95
C SER A 198 4.18 -12.86 22.04
N LEU A 199 4.90 -11.82 22.45
CA LEU A 199 6.02 -11.25 21.68
C LEU A 199 6.98 -12.31 21.10
N PRO A 200 7.48 -13.31 21.85
CA PRO A 200 8.43 -14.30 21.29
C PRO A 200 7.83 -15.17 20.18
N ARG A 201 6.53 -15.46 20.25
CA ARG A 201 5.82 -16.27 19.24
C ARG A 201 5.63 -15.49 17.95
N ILE A 202 5.34 -14.19 18.08
CA ILE A 202 5.21 -13.28 16.94
C ILE A 202 6.59 -13.05 16.33
N GLU A 203 7.62 -12.81 17.14
CA GLU A 203 9.00 -12.68 16.65
C GLU A 203 9.45 -13.93 15.88
N ALA A 204 9.25 -15.12 16.44
CA ALA A 204 9.58 -16.36 15.75
C ALA A 204 8.80 -16.49 14.43
N ALA A 205 7.48 -16.28 14.46
CA ALA A 205 6.65 -16.40 13.28
C ALA A 205 6.96 -15.35 12.21
N VAL A 206 7.26 -14.10 12.58
CA VAL A 206 7.62 -13.02 11.64
C VAL A 206 9.03 -13.22 11.09
N ASN A 207 9.95 -13.72 11.90
CA ASN A 207 11.33 -14.00 11.49
C ASN A 207 11.43 -15.26 10.60
N ASP A 208 10.58 -16.26 10.83
CA ASP A 208 10.45 -17.44 9.95
C ASP A 208 9.64 -17.12 8.68
N ALA A 209 8.68 -16.19 8.76
CA ALA A 209 7.88 -15.68 7.64
C ALA A 209 8.58 -14.61 6.79
N SER A 210 9.89 -14.43 6.95
CA SER A 210 10.63 -13.21 6.62
C SER A 210 10.72 -12.85 5.13
N HIS A 211 9.58 -12.49 4.55
CA HIS A 211 9.51 -11.65 3.36
C HIS A 211 10.01 -10.27 3.74
N PHE A 212 11.30 -10.06 3.55
CA PHE A 212 11.89 -8.74 3.67
C PHE A 212 11.55 -7.95 2.41
N SER A 213 11.06 -6.73 2.59
CA SER A 213 10.94 -5.79 1.47
C SER A 213 12.29 -5.10 1.19
N PRO A 214 12.50 -4.58 -0.03
CA PRO A 214 13.62 -3.68 -0.35
C PRO A 214 13.79 -2.53 0.65
N TYR A 215 12.71 -2.01 1.22
CA TYR A 215 12.75 -0.92 2.20
C TYR A 215 13.38 -1.36 3.52
N HIS A 216 13.11 -2.58 3.99
CA HIS A 216 13.75 -3.13 5.20
C HIS A 216 15.26 -3.23 5.04
N TRP A 217 15.73 -3.56 3.83
CA TRP A 217 17.15 -3.57 3.53
C TRP A 217 17.74 -2.17 3.64
N VAL A 218 17.13 -1.18 2.99
CA VAL A 218 17.61 0.21 3.03
C VAL A 218 17.58 0.80 4.43
N ASP A 219 16.52 0.57 5.21
CA ASP A 219 16.45 1.05 6.60
C ASP A 219 17.54 0.40 7.48
N ALA A 220 17.86 -0.89 7.27
CA ALA A 220 18.96 -1.54 7.97
C ALA A 220 20.33 -0.94 7.59
N LEU A 221 20.51 -0.55 6.32
CA LEU A 221 21.71 0.16 5.83
C LEU A 221 21.84 1.55 6.46
N LEU A 222 20.75 2.34 6.45
CA LEU A 222 20.73 3.68 7.03
C LEU A 222 21.00 3.64 8.54
N ALA A 223 20.40 2.68 9.25
CA ALA A 223 20.64 2.45 10.67
C ALA A 223 22.05 1.92 11.00
N GLY A 224 22.86 1.54 10.00
CA GLY A 224 24.22 1.02 10.20
C GLY A 224 24.28 -0.41 10.74
N LYS A 225 23.18 -1.18 10.65
CA LYS A 225 23.10 -2.56 11.19
C LYS A 225 23.60 -3.56 10.16
N THR A 226 24.93 -3.70 10.04
CA THR A 226 25.57 -4.49 8.98
C THR A 226 25.13 -5.95 8.90
N GLN A 227 25.10 -6.67 10.03
CA GLN A 227 24.69 -8.08 10.07
C GLN A 227 23.24 -8.27 9.61
N ARG A 228 22.35 -7.37 10.04
CA ARG A 228 20.94 -7.38 9.64
C ARG A 228 20.79 -7.05 8.16
N ALA A 229 21.48 -6.03 7.65
CA ALA A 229 21.42 -5.68 6.23
C ALA A 229 21.92 -6.81 5.32
N TRP A 230 23.00 -7.50 5.71
CA TRP A 230 23.50 -8.66 4.99
C TRP A 230 22.51 -9.83 5.02
N HIS A 231 21.95 -10.14 6.18
CA HIS A 231 20.94 -11.19 6.31
C HIS A 231 19.71 -10.90 5.43
N ILE A 232 19.20 -9.67 5.46
CA ILE A 232 18.06 -9.24 4.63
C ILE A 232 18.40 -9.39 3.14
N LEU A 233 19.60 -8.94 2.71
CA LEU A 233 20.02 -9.05 1.32
C LEU A 233 20.11 -10.50 0.85
N GLN A 234 20.56 -11.42 1.71
CA GLN A 234 20.58 -12.85 1.39
C GLN A 234 19.18 -13.44 1.24
N GLN A 235 18.22 -13.01 2.05
CA GLN A 235 16.84 -13.47 1.93
C GLN A 235 16.16 -12.91 0.68
N LEU A 236 16.36 -11.61 0.38
CA LEU A 236 15.91 -10.99 -0.87
C LEU A 236 16.45 -11.72 -2.11
N LYS A 237 17.70 -12.20 -2.04
CA LYS A 237 18.30 -13.03 -3.09
C LYS A 237 17.61 -14.40 -3.23
N ARG A 238 17.20 -15.02 -2.12
CA ARG A 238 16.49 -16.31 -2.11
C ARG A 238 15.06 -16.20 -2.60
N GLU A 239 14.42 -15.06 -2.37
CA GLU A 239 13.08 -14.71 -2.84
C GLU A 239 13.06 -14.22 -4.30
N ASP A 240 14.21 -14.26 -4.98
CA ASP A 240 14.40 -13.85 -6.38
C ASP A 240 13.88 -12.45 -6.70
N VAL A 241 14.02 -11.53 -5.73
CA VAL A 241 13.62 -10.13 -5.91
C VAL A 241 14.48 -9.48 -6.99
N GLU A 242 13.83 -8.82 -7.94
CA GLU A 242 14.52 -8.12 -9.03
C GLU A 242 15.54 -7.10 -8.48
N PRO A 243 16.83 -7.26 -8.81
CA PRO A 243 17.87 -6.38 -8.29
C PRO A 243 17.71 -4.90 -8.69
N VAL A 244 17.04 -4.63 -9.82
CA VAL A 244 16.71 -3.27 -10.29
C VAL A 244 15.84 -2.53 -9.26
N ILE A 245 14.91 -3.24 -8.61
CA ILE A 245 14.04 -2.65 -7.57
C ILE A 245 14.90 -2.24 -6.36
N LEU A 246 15.86 -3.08 -5.95
CA LEU A 246 16.79 -2.78 -4.86
C LEU A 246 17.64 -1.55 -5.18
N LEU A 247 18.20 -1.47 -6.38
CA LEU A 247 18.99 -0.34 -6.84
C LEU A 247 18.18 0.95 -6.82
N ARG A 248 16.96 0.94 -7.38
CA ARG A 248 16.11 2.14 -7.45
C ARG A 248 15.62 2.60 -6.09
N THR A 249 15.29 1.66 -5.20
CA THR A 249 14.87 1.96 -3.83
C THR A 249 16.02 2.61 -3.06
N LEU A 250 17.21 2.05 -3.15
CA LEU A 250 18.41 2.58 -2.51
C LEU A 250 18.85 3.92 -3.12
N GLN A 251 18.77 4.06 -4.45
CA GLN A 251 19.12 5.29 -5.17
C GLN A 251 18.35 6.48 -4.63
N ARG A 252 17.04 6.33 -4.46
CA ARG A 252 16.17 7.41 -3.97
C ARG A 252 16.65 7.92 -2.62
N GLU A 253 16.96 7.00 -1.71
CA GLU A 253 17.38 7.30 -0.34
C GLU A 253 18.81 7.87 -0.29
N LEU A 254 19.72 7.37 -1.13
CA LEU A 254 21.10 7.84 -1.23
C LEU A 254 21.20 9.25 -1.83
N MET A 255 20.41 9.53 -2.88
CA MET A 255 20.30 10.87 -3.47
C MET A 255 19.67 11.86 -2.49
N GLN A 256 18.71 11.40 -1.70
CA GLN A 256 18.15 12.22 -0.63
C GLN A 256 19.22 12.51 0.43
N LEU A 257 19.95 11.50 0.92
CA LEU A 257 21.04 11.68 1.89
C LEU A 257 22.11 12.67 1.45
N ILE A 258 22.60 12.61 0.21
CA ILE A 258 23.65 13.53 -0.25
C ILE A 258 23.16 14.98 -0.31
N THR A 259 21.89 15.18 -0.68
CA THR A 259 21.26 16.50 -0.72
C THR A 259 21.16 17.07 0.69
N LEU A 260 20.66 16.27 1.64
CA LEU A 260 20.56 16.64 3.05
C LEU A 260 21.93 16.93 3.68
N HIS A 261 22.95 16.13 3.36
CA HIS A 261 24.31 16.31 3.87
C HIS A 261 24.91 17.65 3.42
N ARG A 262 24.63 18.08 2.18
CA ARG A 262 25.07 19.38 1.66
C ARG A 262 24.30 20.55 2.27
N GLU A 263 22.99 20.43 2.39
CA GLU A 263 22.13 21.51 2.91
C GLU A 263 22.27 21.69 4.43
N GLN A 264 22.60 20.64 5.18
CA GLN A 264 22.89 20.72 6.61
C GLN A 264 24.06 21.66 6.92
N LYS A 265 24.98 21.90 5.98
CA LYS A 265 26.07 22.88 6.14
C LYS A 265 25.56 24.33 6.16
N ASN A 266 24.41 24.58 5.54
CA ASN A 266 23.85 25.93 5.35
C ASN A 266 22.66 26.23 6.27
N ALA A 267 21.97 25.19 6.78
CA ALA A 267 20.77 25.34 7.59
C ALA A 267 20.65 24.25 8.67
N PRO A 268 19.94 24.51 9.78
CA PRO A 268 19.74 23.50 10.82
C PRO A 268 18.93 22.31 10.27
N ILE A 269 19.35 21.10 10.64
CA ILE A 269 18.84 19.84 10.09
C ILE A 269 17.30 19.68 10.16
N LYS A 270 16.66 20.26 11.19
CA LYS A 270 15.19 20.23 11.33
C LYS A 270 14.49 20.97 10.19
N GLN A 271 14.98 22.16 9.82
CA GLN A 271 14.42 22.94 8.72
C GLN A 271 14.65 22.26 7.37
N VAL A 272 15.83 21.67 7.19
CA VAL A 272 16.16 20.88 5.99
C VAL A 272 15.21 19.67 5.85
N PHE A 273 14.93 18.97 6.94
CA PHE A 273 13.96 17.86 6.94
C PHE A 273 12.53 18.31 6.61
N ASP A 274 12.12 19.49 7.07
CA ASP A 274 10.80 20.05 6.76
C ASP A 274 10.69 20.44 5.27
N GLN A 275 11.74 21.04 4.70
CA GLN A 275 11.79 21.42 3.28
C GLN A 275 11.69 20.21 2.34
N HIS A 276 12.42 19.14 2.65
CA HIS A 276 12.39 17.87 1.90
C HIS A 276 11.23 16.96 2.28
N ARG A 277 10.28 17.44 3.12
CA ARG A 277 9.09 16.71 3.58
C ARG A 277 9.40 15.32 4.12
N ILE A 278 10.46 15.19 4.91
CA ILE A 278 10.84 13.91 5.51
C ILE A 278 9.88 13.58 6.65
N TRP A 279 9.26 12.40 6.54
CA TRP A 279 8.40 11.81 7.55
C TRP A 279 9.09 11.77 8.92
N GLN A 280 8.37 12.15 9.98
CA GLN A 280 8.93 12.33 11.32
C GLN A 280 9.61 11.05 11.85
N ASN A 281 9.02 9.88 11.59
CA ASN A 281 9.55 8.59 12.03
C ASN A 281 10.89 8.20 11.39
N ARG A 282 11.18 8.73 10.19
CA ARG A 282 12.45 8.46 9.49
C ARG A 282 13.55 9.47 9.84
N ARG A 283 13.21 10.65 10.38
CA ARG A 283 14.19 11.66 10.84
C ARG A 283 15.30 11.11 11.75
N PRO A 284 15.04 10.26 12.78
CA PRO A 284 16.11 9.71 13.60
C PRO A 284 17.07 8.82 12.81
N ILE A 285 16.55 7.99 11.89
CA ILE A 285 17.35 7.09 11.05
C ILE A 285 18.22 7.91 10.08
N PHE A 286 17.65 8.92 9.42
CA PHE A 286 18.38 9.83 8.55
C PHE A 286 19.44 10.64 9.31
N SER A 287 19.11 11.14 10.50
CA SER A 287 20.07 11.86 11.33
C SER A 287 21.24 10.97 11.75
N ALA A 288 20.98 9.72 12.13
CA ALA A 288 22.02 8.75 12.47
C ALA A 288 22.91 8.42 11.27
N ALA A 289 22.31 8.27 10.08
CA ALA A 289 23.05 8.04 8.83
C ALA A 289 23.94 9.25 8.47
N LEU A 290 23.41 10.48 8.56
CA LEU A 290 24.15 11.72 8.26
C LEU A 290 25.31 11.99 9.22
N GLN A 291 25.17 11.61 10.49
CA GLN A 291 26.26 11.71 11.47
C GLN A 291 27.37 10.67 11.24
N ARG A 292 27.00 9.49 10.72
CA ARG A 292 27.91 8.36 10.53
C ARG A 292 28.64 8.38 9.19
N LEU A 293 27.96 8.82 8.13
CA LEU A 293 28.48 8.80 6.76
C LEU A 293 29.12 10.13 6.39
N SER A 294 30.34 10.08 5.87
CA SER A 294 31.00 11.27 5.33
C SER A 294 30.55 11.57 3.89
N GLU A 295 30.71 12.82 3.45
CA GLU A 295 30.42 13.22 2.06
C GLU A 295 31.18 12.35 1.05
N HIS A 296 32.44 12.02 1.34
CA HIS A 296 33.25 11.14 0.49
C HIS A 296 32.63 9.74 0.40
N GLN A 297 32.20 9.14 1.51
CA GLN A 297 31.56 7.82 1.50
C GLN A 297 30.24 7.82 0.72
N LEU A 298 29.44 8.89 0.82
CA LEU A 298 28.21 9.04 0.03
C LEU A 298 28.51 9.12 -1.47
N LEU A 299 29.53 9.89 -1.87
CA LEU A 299 29.95 9.96 -3.27
C LEU A 299 30.47 8.61 -3.78
N THR A 300 31.32 7.92 -3.02
CA THR A 300 31.79 6.57 -3.36
C THR A 300 30.61 5.60 -3.49
N ALA A 301 29.61 5.67 -2.61
CA ALA A 301 28.43 4.84 -2.69
C ALA A 301 27.61 5.12 -3.96
N ILE A 302 27.49 6.37 -4.39
CA ILE A 302 26.82 6.75 -5.64
C ILE A 302 27.60 6.24 -6.86
N HIS A 303 28.93 6.33 -6.85
CA HIS A 303 29.76 5.77 -7.91
C HIS A 303 29.59 4.25 -8.04
N LEU A 304 29.66 3.52 -6.91
CA LEU A 304 29.41 2.09 -6.89
C LEU A 304 27.99 1.76 -7.36
N LEU A 305 26.97 2.45 -6.87
CA LEU A 305 25.59 2.27 -7.32
C LEU A 305 25.46 2.46 -8.84
N THR A 306 26.16 3.46 -9.40
CA THR A 306 26.16 3.74 -10.84
C THR A 306 26.83 2.63 -11.63
N SER A 307 27.99 2.14 -11.16
CA SER A 307 28.67 1.01 -11.81
C SER A 307 27.78 -0.24 -11.84
N ILE A 308 27.12 -0.56 -10.73
CA ILE A 308 26.19 -1.69 -10.64
C ILE A 308 25.01 -1.49 -11.60
N GLU A 309 24.42 -0.30 -11.65
CA GLU A 309 23.31 0.01 -12.56
C GLU A 309 23.70 -0.16 -14.05
N ILE A 310 24.92 0.24 -14.43
CA ILE A 310 25.45 0.06 -15.78
C ILE A 310 25.61 -1.44 -16.07
N THR A 311 26.25 -2.19 -15.16
CA THR A 311 26.45 -3.64 -15.30
C THR A 311 25.11 -4.38 -15.46
N VAL A 312 24.09 -4.05 -14.66
CA VAL A 312 22.75 -4.68 -14.78
C VAL A 312 22.12 -4.47 -16.14
N LYS A 313 22.31 -3.28 -16.74
CA LYS A 313 21.65 -2.90 -18.00
C LYS A 313 22.44 -3.24 -19.25
N GLN A 314 23.75 -3.41 -19.14
CA GLN A 314 24.63 -3.72 -20.26
C GLN A 314 24.99 -5.21 -20.30
N ASP A 315 25.29 -5.80 -19.16
CA ASP A 315 25.74 -7.19 -19.03
C ASP A 315 24.69 -8.04 -18.29
N TYR A 316 23.66 -8.46 -19.02
CA TYR A 316 22.52 -9.26 -18.53
C TYR A 316 22.89 -10.62 -17.88
N GLY A 317 24.17 -11.01 -17.84
CA GLY A 317 24.66 -12.29 -17.30
C GLY A 317 25.50 -12.18 -16.03
N GLN A 318 25.84 -10.98 -15.53
CA GLN A 318 26.68 -10.83 -14.33
C GLN A 318 25.84 -10.82 -13.04
N THR A 319 26.31 -11.54 -12.02
CA THR A 319 25.67 -11.53 -10.70
C THR A 319 26.07 -10.28 -9.91
N ILE A 320 25.13 -9.36 -9.71
CA ILE A 320 25.38 -8.09 -9.00
C ILE A 320 25.21 -8.12 -7.47
N TRP A 321 24.78 -9.26 -6.94
CA TRP A 321 24.58 -9.47 -5.50
C TRP A 321 25.85 -9.25 -4.63
N PRO A 322 27.07 -9.61 -5.08
CA PRO A 322 28.29 -9.28 -4.36
C PRO A 322 28.51 -7.76 -4.25
N ASP A 323 28.23 -7.02 -5.32
CA ASP A 323 28.42 -5.56 -5.36
C ASP A 323 27.39 -4.85 -4.49
N LEU A 324 26.13 -5.32 -4.47
CA LEU A 324 25.11 -4.86 -3.52
C LEU A 324 25.54 -5.11 -2.07
N SER A 325 26.23 -6.23 -1.80
CA SER A 325 26.76 -6.53 -0.47
C SER A 325 27.89 -5.57 -0.09
N ALA A 326 28.82 -5.30 -1.02
CA ALA A 326 29.92 -4.36 -0.82
C ALA A 326 29.41 -2.93 -0.59
N LEU A 327 28.42 -2.50 -1.38
CA LEU A 327 27.74 -1.23 -1.19
C LEU A 327 27.08 -1.17 0.20
N GLY A 328 26.42 -2.25 0.61
CA GLY A 328 25.81 -2.32 1.93
C GLY A 328 26.81 -2.17 3.09
N LEU A 329 28.01 -2.75 2.94
CA LEU A 329 29.11 -2.60 3.90
C LEU A 329 29.61 -1.15 3.98
N LEU A 330 29.80 -0.50 2.82
CA LEU A 330 30.21 0.90 2.73
C LEU A 330 29.20 1.82 3.45
N LEU A 331 27.91 1.63 3.18
CA LEU A 331 26.84 2.42 3.79
C LEU A 331 26.63 2.15 5.28
N CYS A 332 27.20 1.08 5.83
CA CYS A 332 27.23 0.83 7.28
C CYS A 332 28.46 1.45 7.98
N GLY A 333 29.36 2.13 7.25
CA GLY A 333 30.50 2.84 7.82
C GLY A 333 31.76 2.00 8.01
N LYS A 334 31.81 0.77 7.47
CA LYS A 334 33.08 0.03 7.37
C LYS A 334 33.82 0.52 6.11
N ALA A 335 35.06 0.96 6.27
CA ALA A 335 35.92 1.26 5.13
C ALA A 335 36.09 -0.01 4.28
N LEU A 336 35.78 0.08 2.99
CA LEU A 336 36.09 -1.00 2.05
C LEU A 336 37.62 -1.05 1.86
N PRO A 337 38.22 -2.25 1.73
CA PRO A 337 39.59 -2.36 1.25
C PRO A 337 39.70 -1.72 -0.13
N GLU A 338 40.77 -0.96 -0.37
CA GLU A 338 40.98 -0.13 -1.58
C GLU A 338 40.84 -0.91 -2.91
N GLY A 339 40.99 -2.24 -2.89
CA GLY A 339 40.85 -3.11 -4.07
C GLY A 339 39.44 -3.25 -4.66
N PHE A 340 38.38 -2.81 -3.98
CA PHE A 340 37.02 -2.77 -4.55
C PHE A 340 36.70 -1.47 -5.29
N VAL A 341 37.48 -0.41 -5.04
CA VAL A 341 37.30 0.91 -5.67
C VAL A 341 38.23 1.08 -6.88
N SER A 342 39.29 0.25 -6.98
CA SER A 342 40.35 0.40 -7.96
C SER A 342 40.13 -0.28 -9.32
N ASN A 343 38.99 -0.95 -9.53
CA ASN A 343 38.64 -1.56 -10.83
C ASN A 343 37.44 -0.85 -11.48
N ALA A 344 37.38 0.48 -11.36
CA ALA A 344 36.53 1.35 -12.16
C ALA A 344 37.39 2.11 -13.18
#